data_AF-A0A7V5LDT3-F1
#
_entry.id   AF-A0A7V5LDT3-F1
#
_cell.length_a   1.000
_cell.length_b   1.000
_cell.length_c   1.000
_cell.angle_alpha   90.00
_cell.angle_beta   90.00
_cell.angle_gamma   90.00
#
_symmetry.space_group_name_H-M   'P 1'
#
loop_
_entity.id
_entity.type
_entity.pdbx_description
1 polymer ?
#
loop_
_entity_poly.entity_id
_entity_poly.type
_entity_poly.pdbx_seq_one_letter_code
_entity_poly.pdbx_strand_id
1 'polypeptide(L)'
;VNAVAKFAALCGTAFQLQDDILGVIGQEETLGKPIGSDLREGKRTLVVYTAYHNAGDRERRRIMRVLGNQNASETDVLETISLLRDLGGIDSVAARAKTLIEEARPLLDAIPDSPYRNLLYQWADFLINREF
;
A
#
# COMPACT_ATOMS: atom_id res chain seq x y z
N VAL A 1 -0.53 -3.39 -27.78
CA VAL A 1 0.34 -4.07 -26.79
C VAL A 1 0.92 -3.10 -25.76
N ASN A 2 1.63 -2.04 -26.17
CA ASN A 2 2.28 -1.10 -25.22
C ASN A 2 1.30 -0.44 -24.22
N ALA A 3 0.13 0.00 -24.68
CA ALA A 3 -0.89 0.62 -23.82
C ALA A 3 -1.39 -0.32 -22.70
N VAL A 4 -1.79 -1.55 -23.07
CA VAL A 4 -2.23 -2.58 -22.10
C VAL A 4 -1.12 -2.95 -21.12
N ALA A 5 0.12 -3.08 -21.61
CA ALA A 5 1.26 -3.41 -20.74
C ALA A 5 1.52 -2.31 -19.68
N LYS A 6 1.50 -1.04 -20.09
CA LYS A 6 1.64 0.10 -19.17
C LYS A 6 0.48 0.20 -18.18
N PHE A 7 -0.75 0.03 -18.66
CA PHE A 7 -1.94 -0.03 -17.82
C PHE A 7 -1.78 -1.12 -16.74
N ALA A 8 -1.45 -2.35 -17.13
CA ALA A 8 -1.29 -3.46 -16.20
C ALA A 8 -0.14 -3.23 -15.21
N ALA A 9 0.98 -2.63 -15.65
CA ALA A 9 2.11 -2.31 -14.78
C ALA A 9 1.76 -1.28 -13.69
N LEU A 10 1.03 -0.23 -14.05
CA LEU A 10 0.56 0.79 -13.11
C LEU A 10 -0.47 0.20 -12.13
N CYS A 11 -1.45 -0.57 -12.62
CA CYS A 11 -2.42 -1.27 -11.79
C CYS A 11 -1.75 -2.27 -10.84
N GLY A 12 -0.78 -3.05 -11.32
CA GLY A 12 -0.03 -3.99 -10.49
C GLY A 12 0.77 -3.31 -9.38
N THR A 13 1.36 -2.14 -9.69
CA THR A 13 2.08 -1.34 -8.69
C THR A 13 1.11 -0.77 -7.65
N ALA A 14 -0.02 -0.22 -8.08
CA ALA A 14 -1.07 0.28 -7.17
C ALA A 14 -1.59 -0.81 -6.24
N PHE A 15 -1.81 -2.03 -6.78
CA PHE A 15 -2.22 -3.18 -6.00
C PHE A 15 -1.19 -3.55 -4.93
N GLN A 16 0.10 -3.60 -5.28
CA GLN A 16 1.14 -3.91 -4.29
C GLN A 16 1.25 -2.83 -3.21
N LEU A 17 1.07 -1.54 -3.55
CA LEU A 17 1.07 -0.48 -2.55
C LEU A 17 -0.09 -0.60 -1.55
N GLN A 18 -1.27 -1.04 -2.00
CA GLN A 18 -2.37 -1.37 -1.09
C GLN A 18 -2.06 -2.60 -0.24
N ASP A 19 -1.52 -3.67 -0.83
CA ASP A 19 -1.12 -4.88 -0.12
C ASP A 19 -0.09 -4.56 0.99
N ASP A 20 0.88 -3.70 0.71
CA ASP A 20 1.86 -3.21 1.68
C ASP A 20 1.20 -2.41 2.83
N ILE A 21 0.16 -1.61 2.55
CA ILE A 21 -0.62 -0.91 3.59
C ILE A 21 -1.33 -1.95 4.46
N LEU A 22 -2.01 -2.90 3.83
CA LEU A 22 -2.76 -3.96 4.52
C LEU A 22 -1.86 -4.85 5.36
N GLY A 23 -0.65 -5.17 4.90
CA GLY A 23 0.33 -5.91 5.69
C GLY A 23 0.78 -5.18 6.96
N VAL A 24 0.63 -3.85 7.00
CA VAL A 24 0.93 -3.01 8.18
C VAL A 24 -0.30 -2.83 9.08
N ILE A 25 -1.47 -2.51 8.52
CA ILE A 25 -2.66 -2.10 9.30
C ILE A 25 -3.75 -3.17 9.42
N GLY A 26 -3.68 -4.22 8.61
CA GLY A 26 -4.77 -5.15 8.42
C GLY A 26 -5.14 -5.88 9.70
N GLN A 27 -6.45 -6.01 9.91
CA GLN A 27 -7.01 -6.77 11.01
C GLN A 27 -6.92 -8.27 10.72
N GLU A 28 -6.81 -9.06 11.78
CA GLU A 28 -6.67 -10.51 11.69
C GLU A 28 -7.90 -11.14 11.03
N GLU A 29 -9.09 -10.55 11.19
CA GLU A 29 -10.32 -11.01 10.54
C GLU A 29 -10.29 -10.89 9.00
N THR A 30 -9.58 -9.89 8.44
CA THR A 30 -9.56 -9.63 6.98
C THR A 30 -8.42 -10.39 6.27
N LEU A 31 -7.26 -10.54 6.92
CA LEU A 31 -6.05 -11.09 6.28
C LEU A 31 -5.60 -12.45 6.83
N GLY A 32 -6.20 -12.92 7.94
CA GLY A 32 -5.78 -14.14 8.62
C GLY A 32 -4.36 -14.07 9.19
N LYS A 33 -3.82 -12.85 9.40
CA LYS A 33 -2.48 -12.60 9.96
C LYS A 33 -2.57 -11.58 11.10
N PRO A 34 -1.67 -11.67 12.10
CA PRO A 34 -1.60 -10.68 13.17
C PRO A 34 -1.30 -9.28 12.62
N ILE A 35 -1.91 -8.26 13.22
CA ILE A 35 -1.68 -6.86 12.84
C ILE A 35 -0.18 -6.52 12.91
N GLY A 36 0.30 -5.77 11.91
CA GLY A 36 1.70 -5.38 11.79
C GLY A 36 2.67 -6.55 11.56
N SER A 37 2.22 -7.68 10.98
CA SER A 37 3.10 -8.80 10.61
C SER A 37 4.28 -8.32 9.77
N ASP A 38 4.05 -7.43 8.81
CA ASP A 38 5.08 -6.92 7.92
C ASP A 38 6.13 -6.09 8.66
N LEU A 39 5.73 -5.40 9.73
CA LEU A 39 6.66 -4.69 10.61
C LEU A 39 7.56 -5.68 11.35
N ARG A 40 7.00 -6.74 11.94
CA ARG A 40 7.78 -7.77 12.65
C ARG A 40 8.70 -8.56 11.71
N GLU A 41 8.26 -8.82 10.49
CA GLU A 41 9.06 -9.42 9.41
C GLU A 41 10.18 -8.50 8.91
N GLY A 42 10.10 -7.19 9.19
CA GLY A 42 11.12 -6.23 8.82
C GLY A 42 11.01 -5.73 7.38
N LYS A 43 9.82 -5.82 6.77
CA LYS A 43 9.60 -5.32 5.42
C LYS A 43 9.75 -3.81 5.36
N ARG A 44 10.63 -3.34 4.49
CA ARG A 44 10.91 -1.92 4.26
C ARG A 44 10.02 -1.37 3.15
N THR A 45 8.71 -1.45 3.37
CA THR A 45 7.70 -0.99 2.41
C THR A 45 7.76 0.53 2.25
N LEU A 46 7.08 1.06 1.23
CA LEU A 46 7.01 2.50 1.00
C LEU A 46 6.34 3.24 2.17
N VAL A 47 5.46 2.56 2.91
CA VAL A 47 4.82 3.10 4.14
C VAL A 47 5.88 3.40 5.20
N VAL A 48 6.73 2.41 5.49
CA VAL A 48 7.81 2.54 6.47
C VAL A 48 8.84 3.58 6.02
N TYR A 49 9.23 3.54 4.75
CA TYR A 49 10.19 4.49 4.19
C TYR A 49 9.70 5.94 4.30
N THR A 50 8.47 6.20 3.89
CA THR A 50 7.88 7.55 3.88
C THR A 50 7.80 8.11 5.29
N ALA A 51 7.26 7.33 6.24
CA ALA A 51 7.21 7.75 7.63
C ALA A 51 8.61 7.98 8.22
N TYR A 52 9.56 7.08 7.97
CA TYR A 52 10.94 7.22 8.46
C TYR A 52 11.63 8.46 7.91
N HIS A 53 11.37 8.82 6.65
CA HIS A 53 11.91 10.02 6.03
C HIS A 53 11.39 11.28 6.72
N ASN A 54 10.08 11.33 7.01
CA ASN A 54 9.41 12.45 7.68
C ASN A 54 9.65 12.51 9.20
N ALA A 55 10.11 11.41 9.81
CA ALA A 55 10.37 11.27 11.23
C ALA A 55 11.59 12.08 11.72
N GLY A 56 11.50 12.57 12.95
CA GLY A 56 12.66 12.99 13.74
C GLY A 56 13.40 11.80 14.36
N ASP A 57 14.52 12.08 15.03
CA ASP A 57 15.41 11.04 15.57
C ASP A 57 14.73 10.11 16.58
N ARG A 58 13.79 10.63 17.36
CA ARG A 58 13.05 9.84 18.36
C ARG A 58 12.09 8.88 17.67
N GLU A 59 11.33 9.34 16.69
CA GLU A 59 10.39 8.51 15.94
C GLU A 59 11.12 7.46 15.10
N ARG A 60 12.23 7.84 14.45
CA ARG A 60 13.11 6.89 13.72
C ARG A 60 13.57 5.74 14.59
N ARG A 61 14.04 6.03 15.82
CA ARG A 61 14.45 4.98 16.78
C ARG A 61 13.29 4.07 17.19
N ARG A 62 12.07 4.61 17.30
CA ARG A 62 10.87 3.81 17.62
C ARG A 62 10.52 2.87 16.48
N ILE A 63 10.44 3.38 15.25
CA ILE A 63 10.17 2.58 14.05
C ILE A 63 11.18 1.43 13.94
N MET A 64 12.48 1.72 14.09
CA MET A 64 13.55 0.73 13.99
C MET A 64 13.59 -0.29 15.15
N ARG A 65 12.95 -0.01 16.29
CA ARG A 65 12.86 -0.97 17.41
C ARG A 65 11.87 -2.10 17.12
N VAL A 66 10.84 -1.80 16.33
CA VAL A 66 9.78 -2.75 15.96
C VAL A 66 10.11 -3.42 14.63
N LEU A 67 10.66 -2.67 13.67
CA LEU A 67 10.95 -3.18 12.33
C LEU A 67 11.97 -4.34 12.37
N GLY A 68 11.52 -5.54 12.00
CA GLY A 68 12.33 -6.76 11.99
C GLY A 68 12.44 -7.46 13.35
N ASN A 69 11.74 -6.97 14.37
CA ASN A 69 11.73 -7.58 15.70
C ASN A 69 10.51 -8.49 15.86
N GLN A 70 10.73 -9.79 15.67
CA GLN A 70 9.70 -10.83 15.82
C GLN A 70 9.09 -10.88 17.24
N ASN A 71 9.81 -10.38 18.25
CA ASN A 71 9.37 -10.36 19.64
C ASN A 71 8.75 -9.00 20.05
N ALA A 72 8.52 -8.08 19.10
CA ALA A 72 7.88 -6.81 19.40
C ALA A 72 6.46 -7.03 19.95
N SER A 73 6.17 -6.40 21.09
CA SER A 73 4.87 -6.51 21.74
C SER A 73 3.77 -5.96 20.84
N GLU A 74 2.54 -6.45 21.01
CA GLU A 74 1.40 -5.92 20.27
C GLU A 74 1.20 -4.42 20.49
N THR A 75 1.40 -3.95 21.73
CA THR A 75 1.38 -2.52 22.06
C THR A 75 2.42 -1.74 21.27
N ASP A 76 3.69 -2.19 21.24
CA ASP A 76 4.75 -1.50 20.48
C ASP A 76 4.43 -1.45 18.98
N VAL A 77 3.84 -2.52 18.44
CA VAL A 77 3.40 -2.60 17.04
C VAL A 77 2.28 -1.60 16.76
N LEU A 78 1.23 -1.58 17.57
CA LEU A 78 0.10 -0.65 17.42
C LEU A 78 0.54 0.81 17.52
N GLU A 79 1.40 1.13 18.48
CA GLU A 79 1.96 2.48 18.63
C GLU A 79 2.85 2.86 17.44
N THR A 80 3.58 1.90 16.87
CA THR A 80 4.37 2.13 15.65
C THR A 80 3.46 2.34 14.45
N ILE A 81 2.36 1.60 14.31
CA ILE A 81 1.38 1.80 13.24
C ILE A 81 0.74 3.19 13.33
N SER A 82 0.35 3.63 14.53
CA SER A 82 -0.15 5.00 14.74
C SER A 82 0.88 6.03 14.30
N LEU A 83 2.14 5.83 14.71
CA LEU A 83 3.24 6.71 14.32
C LEU A 83 3.47 6.74 12.80
N LEU A 84 3.39 5.60 12.11
CA LEU A 84 3.50 5.54 10.65
C LEU A 84 2.36 6.32 9.98
N ARG A 85 1.16 6.31 10.56
CA ARG A 85 0.02 7.11 10.10
C ARG A 85 0.28 8.60 10.29
N ASP A 86 0.66 9.01 11.49
CA ASP A 86 0.85 10.42 11.87
C ASP A 86 1.97 11.08 11.05
N LEU A 87 2.99 10.31 10.65
CA LEU A 87 4.08 10.76 9.78
C LEU A 87 3.73 10.69 8.28
N GLY A 88 2.48 10.38 7.93
CA GLY A 88 1.98 10.36 6.56
C GLY A 88 2.38 9.13 5.75
N GLY A 89 2.92 8.07 6.37
CA GLY A 89 3.36 6.86 5.68
C GLY A 89 2.20 6.12 5.01
N ILE A 90 1.05 6.02 5.68
CA ILE A 90 -0.13 5.31 5.15
C ILE A 90 -0.83 6.17 4.08
N ASP A 91 -1.19 7.40 4.43
CA ASP A 91 -1.99 8.27 3.56
C ASP A 91 -1.26 8.63 2.26
N SER A 92 0.06 8.86 2.33
CA SER A 92 0.88 9.14 1.15
C SER A 92 0.93 7.95 0.18
N VAL A 93 1.08 6.73 0.72
CA VAL A 93 1.11 5.52 -0.11
C VAL A 93 -0.26 5.22 -0.72
N ALA A 94 -1.34 5.42 0.04
CA ALA A 94 -2.71 5.30 -0.45
C ALA A 94 -2.99 6.30 -1.58
N ALA A 95 -2.59 7.56 -1.40
CA ALA A 95 -2.69 8.59 -2.43
C ALA A 95 -1.88 8.23 -3.69
N ARG A 96 -0.68 7.65 -3.53
CA ARG A 96 0.13 7.21 -4.67
C ARG A 96 -0.52 6.06 -5.42
N ALA A 97 -1.08 5.06 -4.72
CA ALA A 97 -1.82 3.96 -5.35
C ALA A 97 -3.00 4.48 -6.18
N LYS A 98 -3.78 5.42 -5.64
CA LYS A 98 -4.89 6.06 -6.35
C LYS A 98 -4.41 6.80 -7.61
N THR A 99 -3.35 7.60 -7.47
CA THR A 99 -2.76 8.36 -8.59
C THR A 99 -2.32 7.42 -9.73
N LEU A 100 -1.69 6.28 -9.41
CA LEU A 100 -1.27 5.30 -10.41
C LEU A 100 -2.45 4.73 -11.22
N ILE A 101 -3.61 4.50 -10.57
CA ILE A 101 -4.81 4.03 -11.25
C ILE A 101 -5.42 5.14 -12.12
N GLU A 102 -5.45 6.38 -11.64
CA GLU A 102 -5.87 7.54 -12.42
C GLU A 102 -4.99 7.76 -13.66
N GLU A 103 -3.67 7.53 -13.54
CA GLU A 103 -2.71 7.54 -14.66
C GLU A 103 -2.92 6.35 -15.61
N ALA A 104 -3.28 5.17 -15.09
CA ALA A 104 -3.46 3.96 -15.88
C ALA A 104 -4.70 4.03 -16.78
N ARG A 105 -5.80 4.52 -16.22
CA ARG A 105 -7.14 4.52 -16.84
C ARG A 105 -7.17 5.06 -18.28
N PRO A 106 -6.67 6.28 -18.59
CA PRO A 106 -6.70 6.82 -19.96
C PRO A 106 -5.85 6.02 -20.97
N LEU A 107 -4.95 5.15 -20.54
CA LEU A 107 -4.18 4.30 -21.46
C LEU A 107 -5.08 3.32 -22.23
N LEU A 108 -6.25 2.97 -21.69
CA LEU A 108 -7.19 2.08 -22.34
C LEU A 108 -7.91 2.73 -23.53
N ASP A 109 -7.91 4.07 -23.65
CA ASP A 109 -8.51 4.78 -24.78
C ASP A 109 -7.80 4.49 -26.11
N ALA A 110 -6.54 4.04 -26.05
CA ALA A 110 -5.80 3.57 -27.22
C ALA A 110 -6.27 2.20 -27.75
N ILE A 111 -7.20 1.53 -27.05
CA ILE A 111 -7.77 0.24 -27.42
C ILE A 111 -9.16 0.47 -28.05
N PRO A 112 -9.51 -0.23 -29.15
CA PRO A 112 -10.85 -0.16 -29.71
C PRO A 112 -11.94 -0.48 -28.70
N ASP A 113 -13.10 0.15 -28.87
CA ASP A 113 -14.25 -0.12 -28.02
C ASP A 113 -14.67 -1.58 -28.08
N SER A 114 -14.82 -2.18 -26.91
CA SER A 114 -15.18 -3.58 -26.76
C SER A 114 -15.61 -3.87 -25.32
N PRO A 115 -16.38 -4.95 -25.10
CA PRO A 115 -16.67 -5.43 -23.75
C PRO A 115 -15.41 -5.69 -22.91
N TYR A 116 -14.32 -6.12 -23.54
CA TYR A 116 -13.05 -6.39 -22.86
C TYR A 116 -12.34 -5.13 -22.38
N ARG A 117 -12.41 -4.03 -23.15
CA ARG A 117 -11.90 -2.72 -22.71
C ARG A 117 -12.67 -2.23 -21.49
N ASN A 118 -13.99 -2.39 -21.50
CA ASN A 118 -14.84 -2.02 -20.37
C ASN A 118 -14.57 -2.87 -19.13
N LEU A 119 -14.23 -4.15 -19.30
CA LEU A 119 -13.81 -5.02 -18.20
C LEU A 119 -12.51 -4.53 -17.55
N LEU A 120 -11.54 -4.06 -18.35
CA LEU A 120 -10.29 -3.48 -17.83
C LEU A 120 -10.55 -2.18 -17.07
N TYR A 121 -11.48 -1.34 -17.54
CA TYR A 121 -11.93 -0.15 -16.79
C TYR A 121 -12.53 -0.53 -15.43
N GLN A 122 -13.44 -1.50 -15.41
CA GLN A 122 -14.05 -1.99 -14.16
C GLN A 122 -13.02 -2.60 -13.21
N TRP A 123 -12.01 -3.31 -13.75
CA TRP A 123 -10.92 -3.85 -12.94
C TRP A 123 -10.09 -2.74 -12.29
N ALA A 124 -9.77 -1.67 -13.02
CA ALA A 124 -9.09 -0.50 -12.47
C ALA A 124 -9.93 0.17 -11.36
N ASP A 125 -11.24 0.34 -11.58
CA ASP A 125 -12.16 0.91 -10.59
C ASP A 125 -12.31 0.02 -9.34
N PHE A 126 -12.28 -1.29 -9.51
CA PHE A 126 -12.29 -2.24 -8.39
C PHE A 126 -11.04 -2.09 -7.51
N LEU A 127 -9.86 -1.86 -8.11
CA LEU A 127 -8.62 -1.71 -7.35
C LEU A 127 -8.62 -0.49 -6.43
N ILE A 128 -9.25 0.64 -6.83
CA ILE A 128 -9.28 1.86 -6.00
C ILE A 128 -10.37 1.87 -4.92
N ASN A 129 -11.50 1.21 -5.17
CA ASN A 129 -12.67 1.27 -4.27
C ASN A 129 -12.75 0.11 -3.28
N ARG A 130 -11.69 -0.69 -3.19
CA ARG A 130 -11.67 -1.84 -2.31
C ARG A 130 -11.54 -1.37 -0.86
N GLU A 131 -12.67 -1.40 -0.14
CA GLU A 131 -12.68 -1.33 1.32
C GLU A 131 -12.17 -2.66 1.87
N PHE A 132 -11.28 -2.62 2.86
CA PHE A 132 -10.64 -3.78 3.50
C PHE A 132 -10.76 -3.67 5.02
#